data_AF-A0A7C1ZS98-F1
#
_entry.id   AF-A0A7C1ZS98-F1
#
_cell.length_a   1.000
_cell.length_b   1.000
_cell.length_c   1.000
_cell.angle_alpha   90.00
_cell.angle_beta   90.00
_cell.angle_gamma   90.00
#
_symmetry.space_group_name_H-M   'P 1'
#
loop_
_entity.id
_entity.type
_entity.pdbx_description
1 polymer ?
#
loop_
_entity_poly.entity_id
_entity_poly.type
_entity_poly.pdbx_seq_one_letter_code
_entity_poly.pdbx_strand_id
1 'polypeptide(L)'
;MKKIEVTDVILRDAHQSLIATRMRTDDMLPICEKLDKVGYWSLEVWGGATFDACVRYLKEDPWERLRQLKAALPNTRLQMLLRGQNLLGYRHYADDVVEAFVQRAADNGIDVFRVFDALNDIRNLETAMKAVKKAGKHAQGTIAYTTSPVHTPELFVKLAKDLQAMGADSIAIKDMAGLLAPYPAYDLVKAIKAEVNLPLVIHSHATSGLAAQCQLKAIEAGVDRIDTAISSFAGGTSHPATESQVAALRNTDWDTGLDLNLLSEIADYFRDVRKKYHQFESEFTGEDVSVQINQVPGGMMSNLANQLKEQNALDKIRDVFAEIPRVREDLGYPPLVTPTSQIVGTQAVYNVLAGERYKTITNEVKRYLQGGYGQAPAPVNKELQKKAIGNEEVIESRPADALKPELTKLRADIGELATSEEDVLTFAMFPDLGREFLQQRADGNLKAEALLPVSEGQTSKDSIATEFKVDVHGESYDIAITGVGDVGGGKRKFYISIDGMPEEVTFESLNEYVSEGNGSGGRKKATEPG
;
A
#
# COMPACT_ATOMS: atom_id res chain seq x y z
N MET A 1 -1.67 -22.42 29.45
CA MET A 1 -2.37 -21.87 28.28
C MET A 1 -1.73 -20.54 27.95
N LYS A 2 -1.31 -20.35 26.69
CA LYS A 2 -0.68 -19.10 26.24
C LYS A 2 -1.66 -18.40 25.31
N LYS A 3 -2.33 -17.40 25.85
CA LYS A 3 -3.24 -16.52 25.12
C LYS A 3 -2.50 -15.89 23.93
N ILE A 4 -3.08 -15.97 22.73
CA ILE A 4 -2.55 -15.24 21.58
C ILE A 4 -2.99 -13.78 21.69
N GLU A 5 -2.02 -12.87 21.60
CA GLU A 5 -2.30 -11.44 21.58
C GLU A 5 -2.49 -10.96 20.13
N VAL A 6 -3.39 -9.99 19.95
CA VAL A 6 -3.78 -9.48 18.63
C VAL A 6 -3.38 -8.02 18.51
N THR A 7 -2.76 -7.68 17.37
CA THR A 7 -2.63 -6.30 16.90
C THR A 7 -3.61 -6.09 15.76
N ASP A 8 -4.55 -5.15 15.91
CA ASP A 8 -5.45 -4.79 14.82
C ASP A 8 -4.89 -3.60 14.02
N VAL A 9 -4.94 -3.68 12.69
CA VAL A 9 -4.36 -2.70 11.77
C VAL A 9 -5.40 -1.83 11.06
N ILE A 10 -6.66 -1.81 11.54
CA ILE A 10 -7.78 -1.08 10.93
C ILE A 10 -7.50 0.41 10.72
N LEU A 11 -6.76 1.05 11.63
CA LEU A 11 -6.46 2.48 11.57
C LEU A 11 -5.18 2.82 10.75
N ARG A 12 -4.49 1.81 10.19
CA ARG A 12 -3.26 2.00 9.39
C ARG A 12 -3.23 1.10 8.15
N ASP A 13 -2.74 -0.14 8.27
CA ASP A 13 -2.43 -0.97 7.10
C ASP A 13 -3.66 -1.42 6.32
N ALA A 14 -4.79 -1.59 7.00
CA ALA A 14 -6.01 -2.09 6.37
C ALA A 14 -6.55 -1.11 5.32
N HIS A 15 -6.70 0.16 5.71
CA HIS A 15 -7.15 1.21 4.78
C HIS A 15 -6.05 1.66 3.81
N GLN A 16 -4.78 1.53 4.20
CA GLN A 16 -3.65 1.68 3.27
C GLN A 16 -3.75 0.67 2.11
N SER A 17 -4.17 -0.56 2.42
CA SER A 17 -4.23 -1.66 1.45
C SER A 17 -5.48 -1.63 0.57
N LEU A 18 -6.63 -1.17 1.09
CA LEU A 18 -7.93 -1.29 0.42
C LEU A 18 -8.46 0.02 -0.16
N ILE A 19 -8.15 1.17 0.46
CA ILE A 19 -8.69 2.48 0.06
C ILE A 19 -7.59 3.54 -0.07
N ALA A 20 -6.41 3.12 -0.55
CA ALA A 20 -5.27 4.00 -0.84
C ALA A 20 -4.89 4.95 0.31
N THR A 21 -5.04 4.50 1.56
CA THR A 21 -4.71 5.24 2.78
C THR A 21 -5.61 6.45 3.05
N ARG A 22 -6.84 6.46 2.54
CA ARG A 22 -7.70 7.66 2.55
C ARG A 22 -8.62 7.83 3.74
N MET A 23 -8.59 6.93 4.72
CA MET A 23 -9.39 7.08 5.93
C MET A 23 -8.99 8.36 6.69
N ARG A 24 -9.97 9.22 6.94
CA ARG A 24 -9.84 10.51 7.63
C ARG A 24 -9.95 10.36 9.14
N THR A 25 -9.34 11.29 9.87
CA THR A 25 -9.38 11.27 11.36
C THR A 25 -10.80 11.32 11.90
N ASP A 26 -11.68 12.10 11.26
CA ASP A 26 -13.10 12.24 11.65
C ASP A 26 -13.89 10.92 11.58
N ASP A 27 -13.47 9.97 10.75
CA ASP A 27 -14.07 8.64 10.68
C ASP A 27 -13.41 7.63 11.64
N MET A 28 -12.21 7.94 12.16
CA MET A 28 -11.50 7.09 13.12
C MET A 28 -11.95 7.35 14.56
N LEU A 29 -12.08 8.63 14.94
CA LEU A 29 -12.32 9.02 16.33
C LEU A 29 -13.63 8.48 16.93
N PRO A 30 -14.78 8.48 16.23
CA PRO A 30 -16.06 8.09 16.84
C PRO A 30 -16.12 6.66 17.36
N ILE A 31 -15.30 5.75 16.82
CA ILE A 31 -15.28 4.33 17.20
C ILE A 31 -14.14 3.97 18.16
N CYS A 32 -13.24 4.91 18.47
CA CYS A 32 -12.07 4.66 19.30
C CYS A 32 -12.42 4.11 20.69
N GLU A 33 -13.49 4.58 21.33
CA GLU A 33 -13.90 4.06 22.65
C GLU A 33 -14.19 2.55 22.62
N LYS A 34 -14.80 2.04 21.53
CA LYS A 34 -15.06 0.61 21.38
C LYS A 34 -13.78 -0.15 21.08
N LEU A 35 -12.93 0.37 20.18
CA LEU A 35 -11.62 -0.20 19.86
C LEU A 35 -10.77 -0.35 21.12
N ASP A 36 -10.76 0.65 22.00
CA ASP A 36 -9.97 0.66 23.23
C ASP A 36 -10.44 -0.36 24.28
N LYS A 37 -11.72 -0.75 24.23
CA LYS A 37 -12.32 -1.75 25.13
C LYS A 37 -12.07 -3.19 24.70
N VAL A 38 -11.66 -3.45 23.46
CA VAL A 38 -11.51 -4.82 22.94
C VAL A 38 -10.45 -5.60 23.71
N GLY A 39 -9.36 -4.95 24.14
CA GLY A 39 -8.23 -5.61 24.79
C GLY A 39 -7.15 -6.09 23.81
N TYR A 40 -6.97 -5.39 22.69
CA TYR A 40 -5.84 -5.59 21.79
C TYR A 40 -4.49 -5.43 22.51
N TRP A 41 -3.46 -6.11 22.03
CA TRP A 41 -2.10 -5.85 22.51
C TRP A 41 -1.60 -4.46 22.06
N SER A 42 -1.89 -4.13 20.80
CA SER A 42 -1.71 -2.80 20.21
C SER A 42 -2.72 -2.56 19.09
N LEU A 43 -2.94 -1.30 18.76
CA LEU A 43 -3.56 -0.87 17.51
C LEU A 43 -2.47 -0.25 16.64
N GLU A 44 -2.35 -0.68 15.39
CA GLU A 44 -1.47 -0.01 14.45
C GLU A 44 -2.22 1.18 13.83
N VAL A 45 -1.76 2.39 14.14
CA VAL A 45 -2.52 3.63 13.86
C VAL A 45 -1.73 4.68 13.10
N TRP A 46 -0.41 4.48 12.93
CA TRP A 46 0.47 5.54 12.43
C TRP A 46 1.68 5.02 11.66
N GLY A 47 2.41 5.93 11.01
CA GLY A 47 3.53 5.59 10.13
C GLY A 47 3.08 4.92 8.83
N GLY A 48 4.02 4.26 8.14
CA GLY A 48 3.77 3.82 6.76
C GLY A 48 3.34 4.98 5.86
N ALA A 49 2.32 4.78 5.03
CA ALA A 49 1.85 5.81 4.10
C ALA A 49 0.90 6.85 4.74
N THR A 50 0.45 6.65 5.99
CA THR A 50 -0.56 7.54 6.58
C THR A 50 -0.04 8.96 6.74
N PHE A 51 1.25 9.13 7.02
CA PHE A 51 1.86 10.45 7.16
C PHE A 51 1.86 11.23 5.84
N ASP A 52 2.31 10.62 4.74
CA ASP A 52 2.23 11.24 3.41
C ASP A 52 0.77 11.50 3.02
N ALA A 53 -0.14 10.54 3.24
CA ALA A 53 -1.55 10.70 2.88
C ALA A 53 -2.23 11.85 3.64
N CYS A 54 -1.93 12.02 4.93
CA CYS A 54 -2.40 13.14 5.75
C CYS A 54 -2.02 14.48 5.11
N VAL A 55 -0.74 14.67 4.80
CA VAL A 55 -0.19 15.92 4.27
C VAL A 55 -0.61 16.15 2.82
N ARG A 56 -0.55 15.11 2.00
CA ARG A 56 -0.73 15.19 0.54
C ARG A 56 -2.19 15.37 0.16
N TYR A 57 -3.06 14.57 0.75
CA TYR A 57 -4.40 14.41 0.20
C TYR A 57 -5.53 14.71 1.17
N LEU A 58 -5.38 14.28 2.43
CA LEU A 58 -6.39 14.53 3.45
C LEU A 58 -6.31 15.97 3.96
N LYS A 59 -5.15 16.61 3.78
CA LYS A 59 -4.85 17.94 4.31
C LYS A 59 -5.12 18.01 5.82
N GLU A 60 -4.71 16.94 6.51
CA GLU A 60 -4.76 16.79 7.97
C GLU A 60 -3.33 16.77 8.51
N ASP A 61 -3.12 17.31 9.70
CA ASP A 61 -1.81 17.23 10.35
C ASP A 61 -1.61 15.83 10.96
N PRO A 62 -0.61 15.06 10.51
CA PRO A 62 -0.40 13.70 11.00
C PRO A 62 -0.02 13.64 12.49
N TRP A 63 0.60 14.68 13.04
CA TRP A 63 0.95 14.75 14.47
C TRP A 63 -0.28 15.04 15.32
N GLU A 64 -1.17 15.90 14.83
CA GLU A 64 -2.45 16.16 15.50
C GLU A 64 -3.34 14.92 15.48
N ARG A 65 -3.43 14.22 14.34
CA ARG A 65 -4.10 12.92 14.26
C ARG A 65 -3.59 11.97 15.34
N LEU A 66 -2.27 11.86 15.50
CA LEU A 66 -1.67 10.98 16.50
C LEU A 66 -2.09 11.38 17.93
N ARG A 67 -2.05 12.67 18.28
CA ARG A 67 -2.47 13.15 19.60
C ARG A 67 -3.95 12.87 19.87
N GLN A 68 -4.81 13.10 18.88
CA GLN A 68 -6.25 12.84 19.01
C GLN A 68 -6.53 11.35 19.19
N LEU A 69 -5.85 10.49 18.42
CA LEU A 69 -5.94 9.05 18.60
C LEU A 69 -5.40 8.60 19.97
N LYS A 70 -4.29 9.18 20.45
CA LYS A 70 -3.78 8.86 21.79
C LYS A 70 -4.74 9.25 22.90
N ALA A 71 -5.40 10.39 22.77
CA ALA A 71 -6.43 10.82 23.71
C ALA A 71 -7.66 9.89 23.67
N ALA A 72 -8.05 9.42 22.48
CA ALA A 72 -9.21 8.55 22.28
C ALA A 72 -8.96 7.06 22.59
N LEU A 73 -7.70 6.63 22.63
CA LEU A 73 -7.26 5.25 22.90
C LEU A 73 -6.29 5.19 24.10
N PRO A 74 -6.74 5.55 25.32
CA PRO A 74 -5.85 5.66 26.48
C PRO A 74 -5.33 4.31 27.00
N ASN A 75 -6.05 3.20 26.79
CA ASN A 75 -5.69 1.90 27.37
C ASN A 75 -4.89 1.01 26.41
N THR A 76 -5.08 1.18 25.11
CA THR A 76 -4.44 0.38 24.07
C THR A 76 -3.12 0.99 23.64
N ARG A 77 -2.08 0.15 23.46
CA ARG A 77 -0.78 0.62 22.93
C ARG A 77 -0.95 1.08 21.49
N LEU A 78 -0.42 2.26 21.17
CA LEU A 78 -0.36 2.72 19.79
C LEU A 78 0.91 2.23 19.11
N GLN A 79 0.74 1.54 17.98
CA GLN A 79 1.83 1.02 17.16
C GLN A 79 1.97 1.82 15.87
N MET A 80 3.21 2.01 15.43
CA MET A 80 3.53 2.53 14.10
C MET A 80 4.43 1.61 13.29
N LEU A 81 4.36 1.73 11.97
CA LEU A 81 5.35 1.19 11.04
C LEU A 81 6.40 2.27 10.73
N LEU A 82 7.67 1.98 11.01
CA LEU A 82 8.81 2.88 10.78
C LEU A 82 9.86 2.20 9.89
N ARG A 83 10.24 2.84 8.78
CA ARG A 83 11.26 2.29 7.87
C ARG A 83 12.67 2.71 8.31
N GLY A 84 13.15 2.21 9.45
CA GLY A 84 14.54 2.39 9.91
C GLY A 84 15.11 3.79 9.62
N GLN A 85 16.21 3.82 8.88
CA GLN A 85 16.91 5.05 8.46
C GLN A 85 16.13 5.94 7.47
N ASN A 86 15.11 5.41 6.81
CA ASN A 86 14.23 6.16 5.91
C ASN A 86 13.03 6.80 6.61
N LEU A 87 12.79 6.49 7.88
CA LEU A 87 11.62 6.98 8.63
C LEU A 87 10.31 6.71 7.85
N LEU A 88 9.67 7.79 7.37
CA LEU A 88 8.44 7.76 6.57
C LEU A 88 8.65 8.31 5.14
N GLY A 89 9.90 8.59 4.76
CA GLY A 89 10.28 9.12 3.46
C GLY A 89 10.90 8.08 2.52
N TYR A 90 11.55 8.57 1.46
CA TYR A 90 12.07 7.74 0.35
C TYR A 90 13.60 7.73 0.24
N ARG A 91 14.32 8.37 1.17
CA ARG A 91 15.78 8.40 1.26
C ARG A 91 16.25 8.05 2.67
N HIS A 92 17.54 7.78 2.86
CA HIS A 92 18.12 7.76 4.21
C HIS A 92 18.21 9.18 4.75
N TYR A 93 17.92 9.33 6.03
CA TYR A 93 18.08 10.57 6.80
C TYR A 93 19.32 10.48 7.69
N ALA A 94 19.92 11.61 8.05
CA ALA A 94 20.95 11.65 9.07
C ALA A 94 20.40 11.23 10.43
N ASP A 95 21.29 10.73 11.30
CA ASP A 95 20.90 10.14 12.58
C ASP A 95 20.18 11.13 13.52
N ASP A 96 20.54 12.42 13.46
CA ASP A 96 19.88 13.46 14.25
C ASP A 96 18.39 13.62 13.91
N VAL A 97 18.04 13.53 12.63
CA VAL A 97 16.64 13.54 12.17
C VAL A 97 15.91 12.28 12.62
N VAL A 98 16.56 11.11 12.55
CA VAL A 98 15.97 9.84 13.01
C VAL A 98 15.69 9.88 14.51
N GLU A 99 16.66 10.31 15.32
CA GLU A 99 16.48 10.46 16.75
C GLU A 99 15.37 11.44 17.11
N ALA A 100 15.35 12.62 16.48
CA ALA A 100 14.32 13.63 16.73
C ALA A 100 12.93 13.13 16.32
N PHE A 101 12.82 12.46 15.18
CA PHE A 101 11.54 11.90 14.72
C PHE A 101 10.99 10.85 15.69
N VAL A 102 11.83 9.89 16.08
CA VAL A 102 11.42 8.83 17.02
C VAL A 102 11.04 9.41 18.38
N GLN A 103 11.81 10.37 18.89
CA GLN A 103 11.48 11.04 20.15
C GLN A 103 10.13 11.75 20.07
N ARG A 104 9.87 12.52 18.99
CA ARG A 104 8.59 13.21 18.82
C ARG A 104 7.41 12.26 18.64
N ALA A 105 7.60 11.16 17.92
CA ALA A 105 6.55 10.13 17.82
C ALA A 105 6.24 9.50 19.17
N ALA A 106 7.26 9.23 20.00
CA ALA A 106 7.10 8.70 21.34
C ALA A 106 6.40 9.69 22.29
N ASP A 107 6.79 10.96 22.25
CA ASP A 107 6.20 12.04 23.05
C ASP A 107 4.70 12.23 22.74
N ASN A 108 4.31 12.07 21.48
CA ASN A 108 2.93 12.24 21.02
C ASN A 108 2.05 10.98 21.19
N GLY A 109 2.62 9.86 21.64
CA GLY A 109 1.83 8.71 22.09
C GLY A 109 2.11 7.38 21.41
N ILE A 110 3.08 7.26 20.51
CA ILE A 110 3.50 5.95 20.01
C ILE A 110 4.17 5.15 21.13
N ASP A 111 3.69 3.93 21.33
CA ASP A 111 4.17 3.00 22.34
C ASP A 111 5.01 1.87 21.74
N VAL A 112 4.70 1.46 20.51
CA VAL A 112 5.36 0.37 19.79
C VAL A 112 5.86 0.85 18.43
N PHE A 113 7.16 0.71 18.19
CA PHE A 113 7.78 1.02 16.90
C PHE A 113 8.12 -0.29 16.20
N ARG A 114 7.39 -0.61 15.13
CA ARG A 114 7.75 -1.69 14.21
C ARG A 114 8.78 -1.16 13.21
N VAL A 115 10.04 -1.48 13.45
CA VAL A 115 11.17 -0.96 12.68
C VAL A 115 11.64 -1.99 11.66
N PHE A 116 11.62 -1.65 10.38
CA PHE A 116 12.04 -2.53 9.28
C PHE A 116 12.93 -1.81 8.27
N ASP A 117 13.67 -2.60 7.49
CA ASP A 117 14.49 -2.17 6.36
C ASP A 117 14.08 -2.97 5.12
N ALA A 118 14.09 -2.33 3.94
CA ALA A 118 13.60 -2.96 2.72
C ALA A 118 14.49 -4.11 2.21
N LEU A 119 15.76 -4.13 2.60
CA LEU A 119 16.76 -5.12 2.22
C LEU A 119 17.05 -6.12 3.35
N ASN A 120 16.41 -5.96 4.51
CA ASN A 120 16.84 -6.58 5.77
C ASN A 120 18.29 -6.26 6.15
N ASP A 121 18.81 -5.10 5.73
CA ASP A 121 20.11 -4.60 6.20
C ASP A 121 19.95 -4.06 7.62
N ILE A 122 20.34 -4.87 8.61
CA ILE A 122 20.20 -4.54 10.03
C ILE A 122 20.90 -3.22 10.41
N ARG A 123 21.94 -2.81 9.68
CA ARG A 123 22.67 -1.56 9.97
C ARG A 123 21.77 -0.34 9.81
N ASN A 124 20.83 -0.39 8.87
CA ASN A 124 19.83 0.66 8.67
C ASN A 124 18.76 0.73 9.78
N LEU A 125 18.75 -0.22 10.71
CA LEU A 125 17.83 -0.23 11.85
C LEU A 125 18.46 0.38 13.11
N GLU A 126 19.80 0.42 13.19
CA GLU A 126 20.52 0.70 14.45
C GLU A 126 20.09 2.00 15.11
N THR A 127 20.09 3.12 14.37
CA THR A 127 19.76 4.44 14.92
C THR A 127 18.32 4.48 15.42
N ALA A 128 17.38 3.99 14.61
CA ALA A 128 15.97 3.96 14.97
C ALA A 128 15.74 3.08 16.21
N MET A 129 16.31 1.87 16.25
CA MET A 129 16.19 0.96 17.39
C MET A 129 16.77 1.59 18.67
N LYS A 130 17.98 2.17 18.60
CA LYS A 130 18.59 2.89 19.73
C LYS A 130 17.73 4.07 20.21
N ALA A 131 17.18 4.85 19.28
CA ALA A 131 16.30 5.98 19.61
C ALA A 131 15.00 5.53 20.30
N VAL A 132 14.39 4.43 19.84
CA VAL A 132 13.17 3.87 20.45
C VAL A 132 13.45 3.41 21.89
N LYS A 133 14.56 2.69 22.10
CA LYS A 133 14.99 2.26 23.43
C LYS A 133 15.29 3.44 24.35
N LYS A 134 15.97 4.47 23.83
CA LYS A 134 16.26 5.73 24.55
C LYS A 134 14.99 6.47 24.96
N ALA A 135 13.94 6.45 24.14
CA ALA A 135 12.64 7.02 24.44
C ALA A 135 11.79 6.16 25.41
N GLY A 136 12.30 4.99 25.86
CA GLY A 136 11.60 4.10 26.78
C GLY A 136 10.40 3.38 26.15
N LYS A 137 10.38 3.23 24.82
CA LYS A 137 9.28 2.61 24.06
C LYS A 137 9.65 1.20 23.58
N HIS A 138 8.67 0.46 23.07
CA HIS A 138 8.83 -0.92 22.63
C HIS A 138 9.43 -0.98 21.22
N ALA A 139 10.65 -1.51 21.11
CA ALA A 139 11.35 -1.67 19.83
C ALA A 139 11.03 -3.04 19.21
N GLN A 140 10.16 -3.07 18.21
CA GLN A 140 9.86 -4.29 17.45
C GLN A 140 10.72 -4.35 16.19
N GLY A 141 11.81 -5.13 16.25
CA GLY A 141 12.65 -5.41 15.09
C GLY A 141 11.90 -6.27 14.07
N THR A 142 12.02 -5.96 12.78
CA THR A 142 11.18 -6.58 11.75
C THR A 142 12.01 -7.20 10.64
N ILE A 143 11.66 -8.43 10.28
CA ILE A 143 12.21 -9.16 9.15
C ILE A 143 11.20 -9.07 8.00
N ALA A 144 11.56 -8.41 6.90
CA ALA A 144 10.78 -8.45 5.66
C ALA A 144 10.89 -9.86 5.04
N TYR A 145 9.79 -10.60 5.05
CA TYR A 145 9.74 -11.96 4.53
C TYR A 145 9.65 -11.96 3.01
N THR A 146 10.37 -12.89 2.38
CA THR A 146 10.25 -13.18 0.96
C THR A 146 10.83 -14.57 0.66
N THR A 147 10.61 -15.08 -0.55
CA THR A 147 11.13 -16.36 -1.02
C THR A 147 12.12 -16.16 -2.16
N SER A 148 13.28 -16.81 -2.08
CA SER A 148 14.24 -16.95 -3.19
C SER A 148 15.30 -18.00 -2.83
N PRO A 149 16.22 -18.35 -3.75
CA PRO A 149 17.32 -19.27 -3.43
C PRO A 149 18.21 -18.86 -2.26
N VAL A 150 18.14 -17.59 -1.80
CA VAL A 150 18.97 -17.07 -0.69
C VAL A 150 18.20 -16.90 0.62
N HIS A 151 16.86 -16.89 0.58
CA HIS A 151 16.02 -16.68 1.76
C HIS A 151 15.69 -18.00 2.44
N THR A 152 16.66 -18.54 3.17
CA THR A 152 16.51 -19.80 3.90
C THR A 152 16.08 -19.58 5.36
N PRO A 153 15.54 -20.59 6.04
CA PRO A 153 15.25 -20.51 7.48
C PRO A 153 16.47 -20.08 8.30
N GLU A 154 17.68 -20.54 7.95
CA GLU A 154 18.92 -20.18 8.64
C GLU A 154 19.24 -18.69 8.53
N LEU A 155 19.00 -18.08 7.35
CA LEU A 155 19.16 -16.64 7.17
C LEU A 155 18.18 -15.88 8.06
N PHE A 156 16.91 -16.28 8.10
CA PHE A 156 15.91 -15.62 8.93
C PHE A 156 16.19 -15.78 10.43
N VAL A 157 16.66 -16.95 10.87
CA VAL A 157 17.14 -17.17 12.24
C VAL A 157 18.33 -16.27 12.56
N LYS A 158 19.28 -16.12 11.64
CA LYS A 158 20.40 -15.19 11.81
C LYS A 158 19.91 -13.75 12.00
N LEU A 159 19.02 -13.27 11.13
CA LEU A 159 18.42 -11.93 11.25
C LEU A 159 17.70 -11.76 12.59
N ALA A 160 16.99 -12.78 13.07
CA ALA A 160 16.33 -12.74 14.37
C ALA A 160 17.32 -12.64 15.54
N LYS A 161 18.44 -13.37 15.50
CA LYS A 161 19.53 -13.26 16.47
C LYS A 161 20.17 -11.87 16.46
N ASP A 162 20.41 -11.32 15.27
CA ASP A 162 20.98 -9.98 15.11
C ASP A 162 20.05 -8.90 15.69
N LEU A 163 18.74 -9.00 15.46
CA LEU A 163 17.74 -8.10 16.05
C LEU A 163 17.67 -8.22 17.59
N GLN A 164 17.77 -9.44 18.13
CA GLN A 164 17.86 -9.64 19.58
C GLN A 164 19.12 -9.00 20.15
N ALA A 165 20.27 -9.19 19.50
CA ALA A 165 21.54 -8.58 19.91
C ALA A 165 21.51 -7.04 19.84
N MET A 166 20.72 -6.47 18.92
CA MET A 166 20.46 -5.03 18.81
C MET A 166 19.56 -4.48 19.93
N GLY A 167 18.93 -5.34 20.73
CA GLY A 167 18.07 -4.96 21.85
C GLY A 167 16.59 -4.84 21.50
N ALA A 168 16.12 -5.56 20.47
CA ALA A 168 14.69 -5.66 20.19
C ALA A 168 13.89 -6.24 21.38
N ASP A 169 12.70 -5.70 21.63
CA ASP A 169 11.77 -6.19 22.65
C ASP A 169 10.82 -7.27 22.09
N SER A 170 10.66 -7.32 20.77
CA SER A 170 9.97 -8.39 20.04
C SER A 170 10.41 -8.39 18.58
N ILE A 171 10.15 -9.49 17.87
CA ILE A 171 10.46 -9.62 16.45
C ILE A 171 9.17 -9.81 15.65
N ALA A 172 9.04 -9.11 14.52
CA ALA A 172 7.97 -9.34 13.56
C ALA A 172 8.50 -10.00 12.28
N ILE A 173 7.83 -11.04 11.82
CA ILE A 173 7.97 -11.55 10.45
C ILE A 173 6.92 -10.81 9.61
N LYS A 174 7.38 -9.87 8.78
CA LYS A 174 6.56 -9.04 7.92
C LYS A 174 6.50 -9.62 6.52
N ASP A 175 5.46 -10.39 6.27
CA ASP A 175 5.06 -10.86 4.95
C ASP A 175 4.15 -9.84 4.27
N MET A 176 4.77 -8.78 3.73
CA MET A 176 4.09 -7.64 3.11
C MET A 176 3.32 -7.98 1.83
N ALA A 177 3.61 -9.13 1.21
CA ALA A 177 3.03 -9.53 -0.07
C ALA A 177 2.04 -10.70 0.07
N GLY A 178 2.01 -11.39 1.21
CA GLY A 178 1.19 -12.60 1.39
C GLY A 178 1.83 -13.84 0.76
N LEU A 179 3.16 -13.94 0.83
CA LEU A 179 3.97 -15.02 0.26
C LEU A 179 4.10 -16.22 1.20
N LEU A 180 3.92 -16.05 2.51
CA LEU A 180 4.03 -17.17 3.45
C LEU A 180 3.03 -18.26 3.08
N ALA A 181 3.51 -19.50 3.07
CA ALA A 181 2.67 -20.70 3.04
C ALA A 181 2.61 -21.34 4.44
N PRO A 182 1.56 -22.11 4.78
CA PRO A 182 1.31 -22.51 6.17
C PRO A 182 2.40 -23.37 6.79
N TYR A 183 2.89 -24.40 6.09
CA TYR A 183 3.96 -25.27 6.62
C TYR A 183 5.31 -24.54 6.73
N PRO A 184 5.76 -23.78 5.72
CA PRO A 184 6.92 -22.90 5.89
C PRO A 184 6.79 -21.90 7.06
N ALA A 185 5.60 -21.36 7.32
CA ALA A 185 5.36 -20.50 8.48
C ALA A 185 5.57 -21.25 9.80
N TYR A 186 5.06 -22.48 9.92
CA TYR A 186 5.29 -23.34 11.09
C TYR A 186 6.80 -23.57 11.31
N ASP A 187 7.51 -24.01 10.27
CA ASP A 187 8.92 -24.36 10.36
C ASP A 187 9.78 -23.13 10.70
N LEU A 188 9.51 -21.99 10.07
CA LEU A 188 10.21 -20.74 10.32
C LEU A 188 10.02 -20.24 11.76
N VAL A 189 8.77 -20.22 12.24
CA VAL A 189 8.46 -19.79 13.61
C VAL A 189 9.16 -20.71 14.61
N LYS A 190 9.07 -22.03 14.40
CA LYS A 190 9.72 -23.01 15.28
C LYS A 190 11.24 -22.84 15.30
N ALA A 191 11.86 -22.62 14.15
CA ALA A 191 13.30 -22.39 14.03
C ALA A 191 13.74 -21.11 14.76
N ILE A 192 13.01 -20.01 14.61
CA ILE A 192 13.33 -18.75 15.31
C ILE A 192 13.13 -18.90 16.83
N LYS A 193 12.01 -19.47 17.27
CA LYS A 193 11.72 -19.65 18.71
C LYS A 193 12.70 -20.60 19.41
N ALA A 194 13.36 -21.50 18.68
CA ALA A 194 14.40 -22.36 19.25
C ALA A 194 15.69 -21.59 19.60
N GLU A 195 15.92 -20.44 18.96
CA GLU A 195 17.20 -19.72 18.99
C GLU A 195 17.09 -18.31 19.59
N VAL A 196 15.88 -17.77 19.71
CA VAL A 196 15.58 -16.41 20.14
C VAL A 196 14.52 -16.43 21.23
N ASN A 197 14.79 -15.77 22.36
CA ASN A 197 13.90 -15.70 23.52
C ASN A 197 13.14 -14.37 23.56
N LEU A 198 12.55 -13.98 22.43
CA LEU A 198 11.71 -12.79 22.30
C LEU A 198 10.30 -13.19 21.83
N PRO A 199 9.28 -12.35 22.11
CA PRO A 199 7.98 -12.48 21.49
C PRO A 199 8.10 -12.37 19.97
N LEU A 200 7.47 -13.28 19.25
CA LEU A 200 7.41 -13.30 17.79
C LEU A 200 6.02 -12.89 17.31
N VAL A 201 5.95 -12.14 16.21
CA VAL A 201 4.71 -11.63 15.62
C VAL A 201 4.63 -12.03 14.15
N ILE A 202 3.48 -12.55 13.70
CA ILE A 202 3.18 -12.70 12.28
C ILE A 202 2.36 -11.52 11.78
N HIS A 203 2.95 -10.77 10.85
CA HIS A 203 2.26 -9.78 10.03
C HIS A 203 2.23 -10.30 8.59
N SER A 204 1.05 -10.67 8.08
CA SER A 204 0.91 -11.23 6.74
C SER A 204 -0.35 -10.70 6.05
N HIS A 205 -0.18 -10.30 4.80
CA HIS A 205 -1.30 -9.87 3.95
C HIS A 205 -2.04 -11.09 3.38
N ALA A 206 -3.36 -11.00 3.29
CA ALA A 206 -4.26 -12.05 2.83
C ALA A 206 -4.34 -12.18 1.31
N THR A 207 -3.42 -11.55 0.56
CA THR A 207 -3.46 -11.46 -0.91
C THR A 207 -3.59 -12.84 -1.55
N SER A 208 -2.83 -13.83 -1.07
CA SER A 208 -2.87 -15.20 -1.59
C SER A 208 -4.01 -16.07 -1.06
N GLY A 209 -4.82 -15.56 -0.12
CA GLY A 209 -5.79 -16.36 0.64
C GLY A 209 -5.16 -17.23 1.75
N LEU A 210 -3.84 -17.25 1.90
CA LEU A 210 -3.14 -18.17 2.82
C LEU A 210 -2.88 -17.62 4.22
N ALA A 211 -2.92 -16.29 4.41
CA ALA A 211 -2.45 -15.64 5.63
C ALA A 211 -3.11 -16.16 6.92
N ALA A 212 -4.42 -16.44 6.90
CA ALA A 212 -5.13 -16.98 8.07
C ALA A 212 -4.62 -18.38 8.46
N GLN A 213 -4.33 -19.23 7.47
CA GLN A 213 -3.77 -20.56 7.67
C GLN A 213 -2.32 -20.48 8.16
N CYS A 214 -1.54 -19.53 7.63
CA CYS A 214 -0.17 -19.25 8.08
C CYS A 214 -0.14 -18.78 9.54
N GLN A 215 -1.08 -17.94 9.95
CA GLN A 215 -1.22 -17.52 11.35
C GLN A 215 -1.57 -18.71 12.24
N LEU A 216 -2.53 -19.56 11.86
CA LEU A 216 -2.85 -20.76 12.62
C LEU A 216 -1.64 -21.68 12.79
N LYS A 217 -0.88 -21.91 11.72
CA LYS A 217 0.36 -22.71 11.77
C LYS A 217 1.47 -22.05 12.59
N ALA A 218 1.59 -20.73 12.55
CA ALA A 218 2.51 -20.00 13.43
C ALA A 218 2.13 -20.12 14.91
N ILE A 219 0.82 -20.10 15.21
CA ILE A 219 0.27 -20.31 16.57
C ILE A 219 0.63 -21.70 17.09
N GLU A 220 0.40 -22.74 16.30
CA GLU A 220 0.81 -24.11 16.63
C GLU A 220 2.33 -24.23 16.85
N ALA A 221 3.13 -23.44 16.14
CA ALA A 221 4.59 -23.38 16.28
C ALA A 221 5.08 -22.51 17.46
N GLY A 222 4.19 -21.79 18.15
CA GLY A 222 4.50 -21.03 19.36
C GLY A 222 4.72 -19.53 19.17
N VAL A 223 4.21 -18.93 18.08
CA VAL A 223 4.15 -17.46 17.94
C VAL A 223 3.44 -16.82 19.15
N ASP A 224 3.72 -15.55 19.41
CA ASP A 224 3.17 -14.81 20.55
C ASP A 224 2.00 -13.93 20.11
N ARG A 225 2.09 -13.37 18.90
CA ARG A 225 1.09 -12.42 18.38
C ARG A 225 0.83 -12.57 16.88
N ILE A 226 -0.35 -12.12 16.48
CA ILE A 226 -0.76 -12.02 15.07
C ILE A 226 -1.33 -10.63 14.79
N ASP A 227 -1.10 -10.15 13.57
CA ASP A 227 -1.74 -8.94 13.06
C ASP A 227 -3.02 -9.30 12.28
N THR A 228 -4.11 -8.63 12.58
CA THR A 228 -5.41 -8.82 11.92
C THR A 228 -6.03 -7.47 11.56
N ALA A 229 -7.11 -7.48 10.79
CA ALA A 229 -7.91 -6.29 10.53
C ALA A 229 -9.38 -6.59 10.81
N ILE A 230 -10.13 -5.59 11.30
CA ILE A 230 -11.60 -5.67 11.39
C ILE A 230 -12.19 -6.14 10.05
N SER A 231 -13.11 -7.11 10.08
CA SER A 231 -13.59 -7.84 8.90
C SER A 231 -14.05 -6.97 7.73
N SER A 232 -14.64 -5.80 8.00
CA SER A 232 -15.07 -4.84 6.98
C SER A 232 -13.92 -4.25 6.14
N PHE A 233 -12.68 -4.34 6.62
CA PHE A 233 -11.45 -3.96 5.93
C PHE A 233 -10.41 -5.11 5.94
N ALA A 234 -10.86 -6.36 6.04
CA ALA A 234 -10.00 -7.53 5.96
C ALA A 234 -10.04 -8.18 4.57
N GLY A 235 -9.17 -9.18 4.35
CA GLY A 235 -9.11 -9.96 3.12
C GLY A 235 -8.40 -9.24 1.96
N GLY A 236 -8.22 -9.95 0.85
CA GLY A 236 -7.50 -9.45 -0.32
C GLY A 236 -6.12 -8.92 0.06
N THR A 237 -5.78 -7.73 -0.41
CA THR A 237 -4.51 -7.07 -0.08
C THR A 237 -4.38 -6.61 1.38
N SER A 238 -5.42 -6.73 2.21
CA SER A 238 -5.37 -6.43 3.65
C SER A 238 -4.93 -7.65 4.47
N HIS A 239 -5.38 -7.78 5.72
CA HIS A 239 -5.00 -8.84 6.67
C HIS A 239 -6.14 -9.83 6.90
N PRO A 240 -5.88 -10.98 7.54
CA PRO A 240 -6.95 -11.85 8.05
C PRO A 240 -7.91 -11.10 8.97
N ALA A 241 -9.20 -11.46 8.91
CA ALA A 241 -10.22 -10.84 9.75
C ALA A 241 -10.02 -11.18 11.23
N THR A 242 -10.06 -10.15 12.08
CA THR A 242 -9.93 -10.26 13.55
C THR A 242 -10.99 -11.22 14.10
N GLU A 243 -12.24 -11.05 13.68
CA GLU A 243 -13.41 -11.83 14.10
C GLU A 243 -13.24 -13.32 13.77
N SER A 244 -12.75 -13.62 12.55
CA SER A 244 -12.52 -14.99 12.12
C SER A 244 -11.43 -15.67 12.95
N GLN A 245 -10.34 -14.97 13.26
CA GLN A 245 -9.26 -15.51 14.09
C GLN A 245 -9.72 -15.73 15.54
N VAL A 246 -10.44 -14.77 16.11
CA VAL A 246 -11.01 -14.89 17.47
C VAL A 246 -11.98 -16.08 17.54
N ALA A 247 -12.86 -16.24 16.55
CA ALA A 247 -13.78 -17.37 16.49
C ALA A 247 -13.04 -18.71 16.32
N ALA A 248 -12.00 -18.76 15.49
CA ALA A 248 -11.23 -19.98 15.24
C ALA A 248 -10.45 -20.48 16.47
N LEU A 249 -9.96 -19.55 17.31
CA LEU A 249 -9.16 -19.88 18.49
C LEU A 249 -10.00 -20.06 19.77
N ARG A 250 -11.29 -19.77 19.72
CA ARG A 250 -12.19 -19.84 20.89
C ARG A 250 -12.24 -21.25 21.47
N ASN A 251 -12.15 -21.36 22.80
CA ASN A 251 -12.11 -22.62 23.56
C ASN A 251 -10.91 -23.54 23.22
N THR A 252 -9.84 -23.00 22.64
CA THR A 252 -8.56 -23.70 22.46
C THR A 252 -7.53 -23.22 23.50
N ASP A 253 -6.35 -23.85 23.54
CA ASP A 253 -5.25 -23.40 24.41
C ASP A 253 -4.70 -22.00 24.05
N TRP A 254 -5.09 -21.48 22.89
CA TRP A 254 -4.66 -20.22 22.28
C TRP A 254 -5.76 -19.16 22.25
N ASP A 255 -6.88 -19.39 22.94
CA ASP A 255 -8.03 -18.47 22.97
C ASP A 255 -7.59 -17.02 23.24
N THR A 256 -7.99 -16.10 22.36
CA THR A 256 -7.64 -14.67 22.43
C THR A 256 -8.47 -13.92 23.47
N GLY A 257 -9.54 -14.53 24.00
CA GLY A 257 -10.44 -13.93 24.99
C GLY A 257 -11.07 -12.60 24.58
N LEU A 258 -11.07 -12.26 23.28
CA LEU A 258 -11.67 -11.03 22.77
C LEU A 258 -13.18 -11.24 22.55
N ASP A 259 -13.97 -10.19 22.77
CA ASP A 259 -15.42 -10.25 22.63
C ASP A 259 -15.85 -10.12 21.16
N LEU A 260 -16.34 -11.23 20.58
CA LEU A 260 -16.86 -11.26 19.21
C LEU A 260 -18.06 -10.32 18.98
N ASN A 261 -18.90 -10.07 19.98
CA ASN A 261 -20.05 -9.17 19.80
C ASN A 261 -19.56 -7.72 19.65
N LEU A 262 -18.64 -7.29 20.53
CA LEU A 262 -18.01 -5.97 20.44
C LEU A 262 -17.29 -5.79 19.10
N LEU A 263 -16.55 -6.81 18.66
CA LEU A 263 -15.89 -6.79 17.34
C LEU A 263 -16.88 -6.67 16.19
N SER A 264 -18.02 -7.38 16.24
CA SER A 264 -19.07 -7.27 15.23
C SER A 264 -19.65 -5.86 15.14
N GLU A 265 -19.88 -5.19 16.28
CA GLU A 265 -20.35 -3.80 16.29
C GLU A 265 -19.33 -2.83 15.67
N ILE A 266 -18.03 -3.06 15.91
CA ILE A 266 -16.95 -2.29 15.30
C ILE A 266 -16.91 -2.53 13.78
N ALA A 267 -17.09 -3.77 13.34
CA ALA A 267 -17.14 -4.13 11.94
C ALA A 267 -18.31 -3.48 11.20
N ASP A 268 -19.48 -3.41 11.83
CA ASP A 268 -20.65 -2.74 11.25
C ASP A 268 -20.38 -1.24 11.07
N TYR A 269 -19.77 -0.58 12.05
CA TYR A 269 -19.35 0.83 11.92
C TYR A 269 -18.40 1.03 10.73
N PHE A 270 -17.35 0.22 10.64
CA PHE A 270 -16.37 0.37 9.57
C PHE A 270 -16.93 -0.04 8.19
N ARG A 271 -17.91 -0.95 8.13
CA ARG A 271 -18.64 -1.26 6.89
C ARG A 271 -19.35 -0.03 6.34
N ASP A 272 -19.94 0.79 7.21
CA ASP A 272 -20.58 2.05 6.79
C ASP A 272 -19.57 3.13 6.45
N VAL A 273 -18.48 3.25 7.21
CA VAL A 273 -17.37 4.15 6.87
C VAL A 273 -16.80 3.84 5.49
N ARG A 274 -16.56 2.56 5.18
CA ARG A 274 -15.96 2.12 3.91
C ARG A 274 -16.73 2.61 2.69
N LYS A 275 -18.08 2.65 2.75
CA LYS A 275 -18.93 3.16 1.66
C LYS A 275 -18.60 4.60 1.26
N LYS A 276 -18.16 5.44 2.20
CA LYS A 276 -17.76 6.84 1.91
C LYS A 276 -16.53 6.93 1.02
N TYR A 277 -15.72 5.88 0.98
CA TYR A 277 -14.44 5.82 0.28
C TYR A 277 -14.50 4.98 -1.00
N HIS A 278 -15.70 4.70 -1.54
CA HIS A 278 -15.93 3.83 -2.70
C HIS A 278 -15.04 4.15 -3.90
N GLN A 279 -14.77 5.44 -4.16
CA GLN A 279 -13.92 5.88 -5.27
C GLN A 279 -12.44 5.48 -5.16
N PHE A 280 -12.00 5.04 -3.98
CA PHE A 280 -10.64 4.60 -3.71
C PHE A 280 -10.52 3.08 -3.54
N GLU A 281 -11.63 2.36 -3.66
CA GLU A 281 -11.62 0.89 -3.61
C GLU A 281 -10.74 0.34 -4.72
N SER A 282 -9.84 -0.58 -4.35
CA SER A 282 -9.00 -1.26 -5.33
C SER A 282 -9.82 -2.28 -6.14
N GLU A 283 -9.57 -2.35 -7.45
CA GLU A 283 -10.10 -3.43 -8.30
C GLU A 283 -9.50 -4.80 -7.93
N PHE A 284 -8.42 -4.81 -7.14
CA PHE A 284 -7.67 -6.00 -6.70
C PHE A 284 -7.92 -6.33 -5.22
N THR A 285 -9.18 -6.25 -4.76
CA THR A 285 -9.57 -6.54 -3.36
C THR A 285 -9.83 -8.02 -3.09
N GLY A 286 -9.83 -8.86 -4.12
CA GLY A 286 -9.98 -10.32 -3.99
C GLY A 286 -8.67 -11.04 -3.70
N GLU A 287 -8.76 -12.35 -3.51
CA GLU A 287 -7.60 -13.23 -3.45
C GLU A 287 -6.95 -13.34 -4.84
N ASP A 288 -5.63 -13.24 -4.86
CA ASP A 288 -4.80 -13.42 -6.04
C ASP A 288 -3.62 -14.36 -5.73
N VAL A 289 -3.81 -15.62 -6.08
CA VAL A 289 -2.78 -16.67 -5.92
C VAL A 289 -1.58 -16.42 -6.85
N SER A 290 -1.70 -15.58 -7.89
CA SER A 290 -0.58 -15.30 -8.79
C SER A 290 0.61 -14.67 -8.08
N VAL A 291 0.39 -14.03 -6.92
CA VAL A 291 1.46 -13.52 -6.05
C VAL A 291 2.44 -14.62 -5.60
N GLN A 292 2.00 -15.88 -5.50
CA GLN A 292 2.87 -17.02 -5.19
C GLN A 292 3.80 -17.38 -6.36
N ILE A 293 3.44 -16.97 -7.58
CA ILE A 293 4.20 -17.25 -8.81
C ILE A 293 5.11 -16.08 -9.15
N ASN A 294 4.55 -14.88 -9.26
CA ASN A 294 5.27 -13.69 -9.71
C ASN A 294 5.97 -12.95 -8.56
N GLN A 295 5.54 -13.18 -7.32
CA GLN A 295 6.03 -12.51 -6.11
C GLN A 295 5.84 -10.99 -6.12
N VAL A 296 4.95 -10.49 -6.98
CA VAL A 296 4.63 -9.08 -7.16
C VAL A 296 3.43 -8.72 -6.28
N PRO A 297 3.56 -7.79 -5.32
CA PRO A 297 2.41 -7.33 -4.54
C PRO A 297 1.29 -6.77 -5.43
N GLY A 298 0.02 -6.99 -5.09
CA GLY A 298 -1.12 -6.57 -5.92
C GLY A 298 -1.12 -5.07 -6.27
N GLY A 299 -0.82 -4.19 -5.31
CA GLY A 299 -0.71 -2.74 -5.56
C GLY A 299 0.46 -2.34 -6.48
N MET A 300 1.47 -3.19 -6.64
CA MET A 300 2.52 -3.00 -7.63
C MET A 300 2.04 -3.42 -9.02
N MET A 301 1.22 -4.47 -9.13
CA MET A 301 0.67 -4.91 -10.42
C MET A 301 -0.23 -3.85 -11.08
N SER A 302 -1.12 -3.21 -10.32
CA SER A 302 -1.99 -2.15 -10.84
C SER A 302 -1.19 -0.95 -11.35
N ASN A 303 -0.16 -0.54 -10.60
CA ASN A 303 0.75 0.53 -11.02
C ASN A 303 1.52 0.19 -12.30
N LEU A 304 2.05 -1.03 -12.42
CA LEU A 304 2.74 -1.48 -13.64
C LEU A 304 1.80 -1.53 -14.85
N ALA A 305 0.56 -1.98 -14.66
CA ALA A 305 -0.45 -2.00 -15.71
C ALA A 305 -0.78 -0.57 -16.19
N ASN A 306 -0.94 0.38 -15.27
CA ASN A 306 -1.16 1.79 -15.61
C ASN A 306 0.03 2.39 -16.37
N GLN A 307 1.26 2.15 -15.91
CA GLN A 307 2.48 2.61 -16.60
C GLN A 307 2.58 2.09 -18.03
N LEU A 308 2.23 0.82 -18.26
CA LEU A 308 2.21 0.23 -19.60
C LEU A 308 1.07 0.78 -20.45
N LYS A 309 -0.10 1.01 -19.86
CA LYS A 309 -1.26 1.59 -20.54
C LYS A 309 -0.96 3.01 -21.03
N GLU A 310 -0.33 3.85 -20.21
CA GLU A 310 0.12 5.20 -20.60
C GLU A 310 1.10 5.18 -21.78
N GLN A 311 1.84 4.08 -21.95
CA GLN A 311 2.79 3.88 -23.04
C GLN A 311 2.22 3.04 -24.19
N ASN A 312 0.91 2.79 -24.21
CA ASN A 312 0.22 1.95 -25.20
C ASN A 312 0.87 0.55 -25.38
N ALA A 313 1.36 -0.04 -24.27
CA ALA A 313 2.11 -1.30 -24.25
C ALA A 313 1.54 -2.30 -23.23
N LEU A 314 0.24 -2.22 -22.92
CA LEU A 314 -0.43 -3.09 -21.95
C LEU A 314 -0.36 -4.57 -22.34
N ASP A 315 -0.28 -4.87 -23.64
CA ASP A 315 -0.07 -6.21 -24.19
C ASP A 315 1.23 -6.88 -23.70
N LYS A 316 2.21 -6.09 -23.24
CA LYS A 316 3.50 -6.56 -22.72
C LYS A 316 3.53 -6.88 -21.22
N ILE A 317 2.41 -6.79 -20.52
CA ILE A 317 2.36 -7.00 -19.05
C ILE A 317 2.90 -8.38 -18.63
N ARG A 318 2.66 -9.42 -19.43
CA ARG A 318 3.15 -10.78 -19.16
C ARG A 318 4.68 -10.86 -19.28
N ASP A 319 5.25 -10.15 -20.24
CA ASP A 319 6.71 -10.08 -20.42
C ASP A 319 7.36 -9.36 -19.22
N VAL A 320 6.70 -8.32 -18.69
CA VAL A 320 7.15 -7.63 -17.47
C VAL A 320 7.13 -8.56 -16.27
N PHE A 321 6.08 -9.36 -16.08
CA PHE A 321 6.03 -10.34 -15.00
C PHE A 321 7.11 -11.42 -15.12
N ALA A 322 7.47 -11.83 -16.34
CA ALA A 322 8.59 -12.74 -16.57
C ALA A 322 9.96 -12.08 -16.33
N GLU A 323 10.06 -10.76 -16.51
CA GLU A 323 11.31 -10.01 -16.33
C GLU A 323 11.60 -9.67 -14.85
N ILE A 324 10.57 -9.46 -14.03
CA ILE A 324 10.72 -9.10 -12.61
C ILE A 324 11.62 -10.08 -11.83
N PRO A 325 11.42 -11.41 -11.88
CA PRO A 325 12.28 -12.36 -11.19
C PRO A 325 13.75 -12.26 -11.64
N ARG A 326 13.99 -12.00 -12.94
CA ARG A 326 15.35 -11.87 -13.50
C ARG A 326 16.04 -10.60 -13.03
N VAL A 327 15.32 -9.47 -13.01
CA VAL A 327 15.84 -8.22 -12.45
C VAL A 327 16.13 -8.37 -10.96
N ARG A 328 15.22 -9.02 -10.23
CA ARG A 328 15.39 -9.28 -8.81
C ARG A 328 16.62 -10.14 -8.51
N GLU A 329 16.87 -11.18 -9.30
CA GLU A 329 18.09 -11.99 -9.21
C GLU A 329 19.35 -11.14 -9.44
N ASP A 330 19.38 -10.35 -10.52
CA ASP A 330 20.52 -9.49 -10.84
C ASP A 330 20.83 -8.44 -9.76
N LEU A 331 19.80 -8.03 -8.99
CA LEU A 331 19.93 -7.13 -7.86
C LEU A 331 20.19 -7.83 -6.52
N GLY A 332 20.50 -9.13 -6.50
CA GLY A 332 20.84 -9.84 -5.27
C GLY A 332 19.61 -10.20 -4.42
N TYR A 333 18.48 -10.46 -5.07
CA TYR A 333 17.23 -10.94 -4.48
C TYR A 333 16.58 -10.05 -3.39
N PRO A 334 16.50 -8.71 -3.54
CA PRO A 334 15.84 -7.89 -2.52
C PRO A 334 14.39 -8.36 -2.25
N PRO A 335 13.91 -8.31 -1.00
CA PRO A 335 12.47 -8.35 -0.72
C PRO A 335 11.76 -7.26 -1.53
N LEU A 336 10.58 -7.54 -2.08
CA LEU A 336 9.83 -6.57 -2.87
C LEU A 336 8.87 -5.76 -1.98
N VAL A 337 9.44 -4.89 -1.16
CA VAL A 337 8.73 -3.94 -0.30
C VAL A 337 9.09 -2.52 -0.74
N THR A 338 8.46 -1.46 -0.25
CA THR A 338 8.87 -0.10 -0.62
C THR A 338 10.26 0.22 -0.06
N PRO A 339 11.21 0.77 -0.85
CA PRO A 339 11.08 1.17 -2.26
C PRO A 339 11.48 0.11 -3.30
N THR A 340 12.11 -1.00 -2.90
CA THR A 340 12.72 -2.02 -3.80
C THR A 340 11.74 -2.63 -4.80
N SER A 341 10.48 -2.83 -4.42
CA SER A 341 9.38 -3.22 -5.32
C SER A 341 9.29 -2.34 -6.56
N GLN A 342 9.27 -1.02 -6.37
CA GLN A 342 9.21 -0.05 -7.48
C GLN A 342 10.50 -0.05 -8.31
N ILE A 343 11.67 -0.16 -7.66
CA ILE A 343 12.97 -0.21 -8.34
C ILE A 343 13.03 -1.40 -9.31
N VAL A 344 12.67 -2.59 -8.83
CA VAL A 344 12.66 -3.82 -9.63
C VAL A 344 11.60 -3.76 -10.73
N GLY A 345 10.38 -3.32 -10.40
CA GLY A 345 9.26 -3.22 -11.34
C GLY A 345 9.51 -2.29 -12.50
N THR A 346 9.91 -1.05 -12.20
CA THR A 346 10.19 -0.04 -13.22
C THR A 346 11.33 -0.50 -14.12
N GLN A 347 12.41 -1.06 -13.56
CA GLN A 347 13.50 -1.57 -14.38
C GLN A 347 13.06 -2.73 -15.29
N ALA A 348 12.16 -3.61 -14.82
CA ALA A 348 11.60 -4.67 -15.64
C ALA A 348 10.76 -4.12 -16.82
N VAL A 349 9.94 -3.08 -16.59
CA VAL A 349 9.22 -2.37 -17.65
C VAL A 349 10.18 -1.81 -18.69
N TYR A 350 11.24 -1.11 -18.27
CA TYR A 350 12.23 -0.54 -19.18
C TYR A 350 12.94 -1.61 -20.01
N ASN A 351 13.31 -2.75 -19.40
CA ASN A 351 13.95 -3.87 -20.11
C ASN A 351 13.03 -4.43 -21.21
N VAL A 352 11.74 -4.61 -20.90
CA VAL A 352 10.74 -5.16 -21.84
C VAL A 352 10.41 -4.20 -22.97
N LEU A 353 10.23 -2.91 -22.66
CA LEU A 353 9.94 -1.89 -23.67
C LEU A 353 11.13 -1.66 -24.61
N ALA A 354 12.36 -1.70 -24.09
CA ALA A 354 13.57 -1.58 -24.89
C ALA A 354 13.89 -2.82 -25.74
N GLY A 355 13.31 -3.98 -25.41
CA GLY A 355 13.64 -5.28 -26.02
C GLY A 355 15.04 -5.79 -25.65
N GLU A 356 15.73 -5.16 -24.70
CA GLU A 356 17.10 -5.44 -24.30
C GLU A 356 17.28 -5.12 -22.80
N ARG A 357 17.79 -6.10 -22.04
CA ARG A 357 17.99 -5.95 -20.59
C ARG A 357 19.05 -4.88 -20.28
N TYR A 358 18.70 -3.93 -19.42
CA TYR A 358 19.59 -2.87 -18.95
C TYR A 358 20.19 -2.00 -20.07
N LYS A 359 19.50 -1.85 -21.20
CA LYS A 359 19.84 -0.83 -22.22
C LYS A 359 19.77 0.57 -21.62
N THR A 360 18.71 0.81 -20.85
CA THR A 360 18.57 1.97 -19.99
C THR A 360 18.52 1.49 -18.54
N ILE A 361 19.42 2.01 -17.71
CA ILE A 361 19.48 1.70 -16.28
C ILE A 361 18.91 2.91 -15.54
N THR A 362 17.85 2.68 -14.76
CA THR A 362 17.22 3.70 -13.92
C THR A 362 18.19 4.23 -12.87
N ASN A 363 18.01 5.48 -12.43
CA ASN A 363 18.89 6.08 -11.41
C ASN A 363 18.77 5.35 -10.07
N GLU A 364 17.59 4.83 -9.77
CA GLU A 364 17.30 4.03 -8.59
C GLU A 364 18.10 2.71 -8.61
N VAL A 365 18.16 2.02 -9.76
CA VAL A 365 19.00 0.82 -9.91
C VAL A 365 20.48 1.15 -9.81
N LYS A 366 20.93 2.27 -10.40
CA LYS A 366 22.33 2.72 -10.23
C LYS A 366 22.67 2.96 -8.76
N ARG A 367 21.81 3.70 -8.05
CA ARG A 367 21.96 3.97 -6.61
C ARG A 367 21.91 2.70 -5.78
N TYR A 368 21.04 1.75 -6.12
CA TYR A 368 21.01 0.43 -5.48
C TYR A 368 22.33 -0.32 -5.67
N LEU A 369 22.83 -0.40 -6.90
CA LEU A 369 24.09 -1.08 -7.21
C LEU A 369 25.31 -0.38 -6.63
N GLN A 370 25.21 0.92 -6.34
CA GLN A 370 26.21 1.67 -5.56
C GLN A 370 26.17 1.37 -4.06
N GLY A 371 25.11 0.72 -3.54
CA GLY A 371 24.91 0.50 -2.10
C GLY A 371 24.14 1.62 -1.40
N GLY A 372 23.59 2.60 -2.13
CA GLY A 372 22.94 3.80 -1.57
C GLY A 372 21.61 3.56 -0.84
N TYR A 373 21.12 2.31 -0.79
CA TYR A 373 19.97 1.87 0.01
C TYR A 373 20.36 0.87 1.12
N GLY A 374 21.63 0.51 1.23
CA GLY A 374 22.12 -0.56 2.10
C GLY A 374 22.63 -1.76 1.31
N GLN A 375 22.96 -2.82 2.04
CA GLN A 375 23.51 -4.05 1.50
C GLN A 375 22.40 -4.97 0.99
N ALA A 376 22.55 -5.44 -0.25
CA ALA A 376 21.67 -6.45 -0.83
C ALA A 376 21.77 -7.79 -0.07
N PRO A 377 20.68 -8.59 0.01
CA PRO A 377 20.69 -9.90 0.68
C PRO A 377 21.72 -10.89 0.13
N ALA A 378 22.08 -10.76 -1.15
CA ALA A 378 23.01 -11.61 -1.85
C ALA A 378 23.91 -10.79 -2.80
N PRO A 379 25.02 -11.37 -3.31
CA PRO A 379 25.85 -10.71 -4.31
C PRO A 379 25.03 -10.27 -5.53
N VAL A 380 25.15 -8.99 -5.89
CA VAL A 380 24.56 -8.43 -7.12
C VAL A 380 25.36 -8.86 -8.35
N ASN A 381 24.74 -8.80 -9.52
CA ASN A 381 25.41 -9.06 -10.80
C ASN A 381 26.54 -8.04 -11.03
N LYS A 382 27.80 -8.53 -11.09
CA LYS A 382 29.00 -7.69 -11.17
C LYS A 382 29.15 -6.96 -12.49
N GLU A 383 28.75 -7.57 -13.60
CA GLU A 383 28.77 -6.91 -14.92
C GLU A 383 27.74 -5.79 -14.97
N LEU A 384 26.56 -6.03 -14.41
CA LEU A 384 25.53 -4.99 -14.27
C LEU A 384 25.98 -3.86 -13.34
N GLN A 385 26.56 -4.19 -12.17
CA GLN A 385 27.08 -3.21 -11.23
C GLN A 385 28.10 -2.29 -11.93
N LYS A 386 29.08 -2.88 -12.63
CA LYS A 386 30.08 -2.13 -13.40
C LYS A 386 29.46 -1.29 -14.52
N LYS A 387 28.47 -1.82 -15.25
CA LYS A 387 27.74 -1.05 -16.29
C LYS A 387 26.96 0.13 -15.70
N ALA A 388 26.41 -0.03 -14.50
CA ALA A 388 25.56 0.97 -13.86
C ALA A 388 26.34 2.14 -13.24
N ILE A 389 27.43 1.83 -12.51
CA ILE A 389 28.18 2.83 -11.71
C ILE A 389 29.57 3.16 -12.29
N GLY A 390 30.03 2.41 -13.30
CA GLY A 390 31.33 2.65 -13.94
C GLY A 390 32.50 2.48 -12.96
N ASN A 391 33.20 3.58 -12.68
CA ASN A 391 34.33 3.65 -11.76
C ASN A 391 33.96 4.32 -10.42
N GLU A 392 32.68 4.61 -10.16
CA GLU A 392 32.26 5.13 -8.87
C GLU A 392 32.49 4.10 -7.76
N GLU A 393 32.78 4.59 -6.55
CA GLU A 393 33.00 3.74 -5.38
C GLU A 393 31.70 3.07 -4.92
N VAL A 394 31.81 1.80 -4.53
CA VAL A 394 30.71 1.05 -3.90
C VAL A 394 30.67 1.39 -2.42
N ILE A 395 29.50 1.76 -1.92
CA ILE A 395 29.26 2.05 -0.50
C ILE A 395 29.16 0.73 0.25
N GLU A 396 30.23 0.35 0.94
CA GLU A 396 30.27 -0.85 1.79
C GLU A 396 29.80 -0.58 3.22
N SER A 397 29.89 0.66 3.69
CA SER A 397 29.41 1.10 5.01
C SER A 397 27.88 1.31 5.02
N ARG A 398 27.32 1.68 6.19
CA ARG A 398 25.92 2.11 6.25
C ARG A 398 25.79 3.45 5.51
N PRO A 399 24.89 3.61 4.53
CA PRO A 399 24.88 4.83 3.69
C PRO A 399 24.62 6.13 4.47
N ALA A 400 23.94 6.04 5.62
CA ALA A 400 23.70 7.20 6.48
C ALA A 400 24.96 7.69 7.21
N ASP A 401 26.02 6.89 7.34
CA ASP A 401 27.29 7.32 7.97
C ASP A 401 27.97 8.44 7.17
N ALA A 402 27.67 8.55 5.88
CA ALA A 402 28.18 9.62 5.00
C ALA A 402 27.35 10.92 5.10
N LEU A 403 26.20 10.89 5.77
CA LEU A 403 25.33 12.06 5.90
C LEU A 403 25.78 12.95 7.06
N LYS A 404 25.86 14.26 6.80
CA LYS A 404 26.06 15.26 7.84
C LYS A 404 24.74 15.50 8.58
N PRO A 405 24.76 15.87 9.88
CA PRO A 405 23.56 16.27 10.60
C PRO A 405 22.72 17.29 9.83
N GLU A 406 21.41 17.06 9.74
CA GLU A 406 20.53 17.80 8.84
C GLU A 406 19.59 18.78 9.57
N LEU A 407 19.28 18.57 10.86
CA LEU A 407 18.23 19.33 11.55
C LEU A 407 18.47 20.84 11.56
N THR A 408 19.70 21.28 11.79
CA THR A 408 20.02 22.72 11.79
C THR A 408 19.75 23.36 10.43
N LYS A 409 20.10 22.66 9.35
CA LYS A 409 19.82 23.13 7.99
C LYS A 409 18.33 23.11 7.71
N LEU A 410 17.63 22.04 8.07
CA LEU A 410 16.18 21.91 7.87
C LEU A 410 15.41 23.02 8.57
N ARG A 411 15.78 23.39 9.81
CA ARG A 411 15.20 24.54 10.54
C ARG A 411 15.42 25.85 9.80
N ALA A 412 16.63 26.08 9.31
CA ALA A 412 16.96 27.30 8.57
C ALA A 412 16.20 27.37 7.23
N ASP A 413 16.11 26.24 6.52
CA ASP A 413 15.45 26.17 5.21
C ASP A 413 13.94 26.42 5.34
N ILE A 414 13.25 25.84 6.33
CA ILE A 414 11.80 26.06 6.52
C ILE A 414 11.49 27.43 7.14
N GLY A 415 12.39 27.96 7.98
CA GLY A 415 12.29 29.28 8.59
C GLY A 415 11.06 29.44 9.47
N GLU A 416 10.47 30.64 9.46
CA GLU A 416 9.34 31.03 10.32
C GLU A 416 8.03 30.27 10.00
N LEU A 417 7.98 29.53 8.89
CA LEU A 417 6.82 28.71 8.55
C LEU A 417 6.68 27.50 9.48
N ALA A 418 7.78 27.01 10.06
CA ALA A 418 7.73 25.98 11.09
C ALA A 418 7.54 26.62 12.46
N THR A 419 6.43 26.30 13.12
CA THR A 419 6.08 26.78 14.46
C THR A 419 6.45 25.80 15.57
N SER A 420 6.88 24.60 15.18
CA SER A 420 7.26 23.50 16.08
C SER A 420 8.32 22.60 15.45
N GLU A 421 8.95 21.74 16.25
CA GLU A 421 9.85 20.69 15.74
C GLU A 421 9.11 19.67 14.85
N GLU A 422 7.81 19.45 15.08
CA GLU A 422 6.97 18.57 14.28
C GLU A 422 6.80 19.11 12.85
N ASP A 423 6.71 20.43 12.70
CA ASP A 423 6.68 21.08 11.38
C ASP A 423 8.01 20.90 10.65
N VAL A 424 9.13 21.06 11.35
CA VAL A 424 10.47 20.81 10.80
C VAL A 424 10.61 19.36 10.32
N LEU A 425 10.11 18.40 11.11
CA LEU A 425 10.13 16.98 10.74
C LEU A 425 9.18 16.66 9.57
N THR A 426 8.02 17.31 9.51
CA THR A 426 7.09 17.20 8.37
C THR A 426 7.74 17.70 7.08
N PHE A 427 8.40 18.85 7.15
CA PHE A 427 9.22 19.38 6.06
C PHE A 427 10.40 18.47 5.72
N ALA A 428 11.07 17.87 6.71
CA ALA A 428 12.16 16.93 6.47
C ALA A 428 11.69 15.71 5.66
N MET A 429 10.51 15.17 5.98
CA MET A 429 9.97 14.01 5.28
C MET A 429 9.58 14.35 3.84
N PHE A 430 8.94 15.51 3.64
CA PHE A 430 8.49 15.97 2.32
C PHE A 430 8.81 17.46 2.14
N PRO A 431 9.96 17.85 1.60
CA PRO A 431 10.37 19.27 1.56
C PRO A 431 9.37 20.18 0.83
N ASP A 432 9.04 19.87 -0.42
CA ASP A 432 8.15 20.71 -1.21
C ASP A 432 6.71 20.60 -0.72
N LEU A 433 6.20 19.37 -0.61
CA LEU A 433 4.84 19.11 -0.16
C LEU A 433 4.58 19.58 1.27
N GLY A 434 5.52 19.34 2.18
CA GLY A 434 5.43 19.74 3.58
C GLY A 434 5.46 21.26 3.73
N ARG A 435 6.31 21.96 2.97
CA ARG A 435 6.27 23.43 2.91
C ARG A 435 4.92 23.93 2.41
N GLU A 436 4.41 23.36 1.31
CA GLU A 436 3.10 23.73 0.76
C GLU A 436 1.98 23.50 1.77
N PHE A 437 1.98 22.35 2.44
CA PHE A 437 1.01 22.01 3.48
C PHE A 437 1.06 22.98 4.66
N LEU A 438 2.25 23.28 5.18
CA LEU A 438 2.41 24.21 6.30
C LEU A 438 1.96 25.64 5.92
N GLN A 439 2.22 26.07 4.68
CA GLN A 439 1.73 27.34 4.15
C GLN A 439 0.20 27.34 4.06
N GLN A 440 -0.40 26.31 3.49
CA GLN A 440 -1.86 26.16 3.43
C GLN A 440 -2.50 26.14 4.82
N ARG A 441 -1.83 25.52 5.80
CA ARG A 441 -2.27 25.50 7.21
C ARG A 441 -2.23 26.90 7.82
N ALA A 442 -1.15 27.64 7.61
CA ALA A 442 -1.00 29.02 8.09
C ALA A 442 -2.04 29.97 7.46
N ASP A 443 -2.34 29.77 6.17
CA ASP A 443 -3.31 30.59 5.44
C ASP A 443 -4.78 30.19 5.69
N GLY A 444 -5.03 29.08 6.42
CA GLY A 444 -6.39 28.55 6.64
C GLY A 444 -7.04 27.91 5.40
N ASN A 445 -6.23 27.46 4.45
CA ASN A 445 -6.65 26.98 3.13
C ASN A 445 -6.49 25.47 2.93
N LEU A 446 -6.36 24.69 4.01
CA LEU A 446 -6.33 23.23 3.93
C LEU A 446 -7.65 22.69 3.38
N LYS A 447 -7.60 21.97 2.27
CA LYS A 447 -8.77 21.37 1.63
C LYS A 447 -8.49 19.92 1.23
N ALA A 448 -9.10 19.00 1.96
CA ALA A 448 -9.04 17.57 1.67
C ALA A 448 -9.58 17.24 0.28
N GLU A 449 -9.05 16.19 -0.34
CA GLU A 449 -9.62 15.59 -1.56
C GLU A 449 -11.08 15.18 -1.34
N ALA A 450 -11.98 15.62 -2.21
CA ALA A 450 -13.41 15.42 -2.02
C ALA A 450 -13.82 13.94 -2.05
N LEU A 451 -14.69 13.54 -1.13
CA LEU A 451 -15.39 12.26 -1.21
C LEU A 451 -16.65 12.46 -2.06
N LEU A 452 -16.77 11.69 -3.13
CA LEU A 452 -17.89 11.73 -4.05
C LEU A 452 -19.06 10.95 -3.44
N PRO A 453 -20.30 11.42 -3.63
CA PRO A 453 -21.47 10.63 -3.26
C PRO A 453 -21.42 9.28 -3.97
N VAL A 454 -21.83 8.22 -3.27
CA VAL A 454 -22.07 6.93 -3.91
C VAL A 454 -23.15 7.16 -4.94
N SER A 455 -22.84 6.99 -6.23
CA SER A 455 -23.89 6.98 -7.24
C SER A 455 -24.75 5.75 -6.96
N GLU A 456 -25.99 5.96 -6.50
CA GLU A 456 -26.99 4.91 -6.44
C GLU A 456 -27.20 4.39 -7.87
N GLY A 457 -26.49 3.33 -8.24
CA GLY A 457 -26.69 2.62 -9.50
C GLY A 457 -26.58 3.48 -10.76
N GLN A 458 -25.39 3.96 -11.09
CA GLN A 458 -25.02 3.98 -12.52
C GLN A 458 -24.51 2.58 -12.90
N THR A 459 -25.45 1.64 -13.06
CA THR A 459 -25.38 0.87 -14.30
C THR A 459 -25.31 1.91 -15.41
N SER A 460 -24.23 1.93 -16.18
CA SER A 460 -24.20 2.61 -17.48
C SER A 460 -25.23 1.98 -18.42
N LYS A 461 -26.51 2.19 -18.13
CA LYS A 461 -27.41 2.60 -19.18
C LYS A 461 -27.20 4.09 -19.25
N ASP A 462 -26.38 4.53 -20.21
CA ASP A 462 -26.74 5.79 -20.87
C ASP A 462 -28.25 5.73 -21.04
N SER A 463 -28.97 6.68 -20.45
CA SER A 463 -30.37 6.87 -20.78
C SER A 463 -30.37 7.34 -22.23
N ILE A 464 -30.31 6.40 -23.17
CA ILE A 464 -30.56 6.65 -24.57
C ILE A 464 -31.98 7.22 -24.56
N ALA A 465 -32.12 8.48 -24.93
CA ALA A 465 -33.43 9.08 -25.11
C ALA A 465 -34.23 8.15 -26.01
N THR A 466 -35.37 7.66 -25.54
CA THR A 466 -36.24 6.79 -26.36
C THR A 466 -37.23 7.62 -27.15
N GLU A 467 -37.29 8.93 -26.97
CA GLU A 467 -38.17 9.82 -27.70
C GLU A 467 -37.39 11.03 -28.24
N PHE A 468 -37.59 11.34 -29.51
CA PHE A 468 -36.92 12.41 -30.22
C PHE A 468 -37.93 13.17 -31.06
N LYS A 469 -37.75 14.49 -31.16
CA LYS A 469 -38.41 15.29 -32.19
C LYS A 469 -37.41 15.55 -33.31
N VAL A 470 -37.72 15.09 -34.51
CA VAL A 470 -36.82 15.19 -35.67
C VAL A 470 -37.46 16.07 -36.72
N ASP A 471 -36.79 17.18 -37.05
CA ASP A 471 -37.19 18.07 -38.13
C ASP A 471 -36.47 17.70 -39.44
N VAL A 472 -37.25 17.32 -40.46
CA VAL A 472 -36.72 17.00 -41.78
C VAL A 472 -37.45 17.85 -42.82
N HIS A 473 -36.72 18.66 -43.59
CA HIS A 473 -37.26 19.56 -44.61
C HIS A 473 -38.38 20.51 -44.14
N GLY A 474 -38.40 20.87 -42.86
CA GLY A 474 -39.36 21.81 -42.27
C GLY A 474 -40.62 21.16 -41.68
N GLU A 475 -40.71 19.83 -41.65
CA GLU A 475 -41.74 19.07 -40.94
C GLU A 475 -41.14 18.38 -39.70
N SER A 476 -41.86 18.45 -38.57
CA SER A 476 -41.46 17.85 -37.29
C SER A 476 -42.13 16.50 -37.10
N TYR A 477 -41.34 15.48 -36.78
CA TYR A 477 -41.81 14.13 -36.46
C TYR A 477 -41.48 13.79 -35.01
N ASP A 478 -42.46 13.29 -34.25
CA ASP A 478 -42.26 12.76 -32.91
C ASP A 478 -41.95 11.26 -33.02
N ILE A 479 -40.69 10.88 -32.78
CA ILE A 479 -40.17 9.52 -32.93
C ILE A 479 -39.92 8.90 -31.57
N ALA A 480 -40.55 7.76 -31.29
CA ALA A 480 -40.34 6.98 -30.06
C ALA A 480 -39.78 5.58 -30.37
N ILE A 481 -38.64 5.19 -29.80
CA ILE A 481 -38.10 3.84 -29.83
C ILE A 481 -38.83 2.99 -28.78
N THR A 482 -39.66 2.06 -29.25
CA THR A 482 -40.52 1.21 -28.42
C THR A 482 -39.93 -0.17 -28.14
N GLY A 483 -38.86 -0.56 -28.83
CA GLY A 483 -38.11 -1.79 -28.54
C GLY A 483 -36.92 -2.03 -29.47
N VAL A 484 -35.99 -2.88 -29.06
CA VAL A 484 -34.84 -3.33 -29.88
C VAL A 484 -34.82 -4.85 -29.90
N GLY A 485 -34.84 -5.43 -31.11
CA GLY A 485 -34.70 -6.86 -31.36
C GLY A 485 -33.36 -7.19 -32.02
N ASP A 486 -32.71 -8.26 -31.60
CA ASP A 486 -31.45 -8.71 -32.19
C ASP A 486 -31.71 -9.65 -33.38
N VAL A 487 -31.07 -9.36 -34.51
CA VAL A 487 -31.18 -10.17 -35.74
C VAL A 487 -29.75 -10.46 -36.15
N GLY A 488 -29.15 -11.48 -35.54
CA GLY A 488 -27.72 -11.76 -35.58
C GLY A 488 -27.02 -11.53 -36.93
N GLY A 489 -25.73 -11.18 -36.86
CA GLY A 489 -24.91 -10.78 -38.02
C GLY A 489 -24.65 -9.27 -38.11
N GLY A 490 -24.72 -8.53 -36.99
CA GLY A 490 -24.44 -7.09 -36.94
C GLY A 490 -25.62 -6.19 -37.30
N LYS A 491 -26.81 -6.78 -37.54
CA LYS A 491 -28.06 -6.06 -37.82
C LYS A 491 -28.92 -6.02 -36.56
N ARG A 492 -29.53 -4.88 -36.28
CA ARG A 492 -30.46 -4.68 -35.16
C ARG A 492 -31.79 -4.18 -35.69
N LYS A 493 -32.89 -4.76 -35.23
CA LYS A 493 -34.23 -4.23 -35.50
C LYS A 493 -34.61 -3.25 -34.41
N PHE A 494 -35.07 -2.08 -34.82
CA PHE A 494 -35.67 -1.09 -33.95
C PHE A 494 -37.15 -1.01 -34.27
N TYR A 495 -37.97 -1.15 -33.23
CA TYR A 495 -39.38 -0.83 -33.29
C TYR A 495 -39.51 0.63 -32.92
N ILE A 496 -39.95 1.48 -33.85
CA ILE A 496 -40.12 2.91 -33.64
C ILE A 496 -41.58 3.29 -33.84
N SER A 497 -42.03 4.38 -33.24
CA SER A 497 -43.31 5.01 -33.50
C SER A 497 -43.04 6.38 -34.07
N ILE A 498 -43.57 6.69 -35.25
CA ILE A 498 -43.48 8.02 -35.86
C ILE A 498 -44.88 8.63 -35.79
N ASP A 499 -45.03 9.73 -35.05
CA ASP A 499 -46.30 10.42 -34.79
C ASP A 499 -47.42 9.49 -34.29
N GLY A 500 -47.03 8.51 -33.47
CA GLY A 500 -47.94 7.53 -32.85
C GLY A 500 -48.26 6.30 -33.70
N MET A 501 -47.74 6.20 -34.93
CA MET A 501 -47.88 4.99 -35.76
C MET A 501 -46.64 4.09 -35.64
N PRO A 502 -46.80 2.80 -35.27
CA PRO A 502 -45.68 1.87 -35.09
C PRO A 502 -45.11 1.42 -36.43
N GLU A 503 -43.80 1.51 -36.56
CA GLU A 503 -42.99 1.16 -37.72
C GLU A 503 -41.81 0.25 -37.31
N GLU A 504 -41.43 -0.68 -38.18
CA GLU A 504 -40.28 -1.57 -37.98
C GLU A 504 -39.12 -1.13 -38.88
N VAL A 505 -37.99 -0.76 -38.27
CA VAL A 505 -36.80 -0.32 -39.01
C VAL A 505 -35.63 -1.23 -38.70
N THR A 506 -35.01 -1.79 -39.73
CA THR A 506 -33.79 -2.60 -39.58
C THR A 506 -32.57 -1.71 -39.78
N PHE A 507 -31.74 -1.61 -38.74
CA PHE A 507 -30.46 -0.92 -38.79
C PHE A 507 -29.32 -1.91 -38.99
N GLU A 508 -28.46 -1.62 -39.96
CA GLU A 508 -27.20 -2.30 -40.18
C GLU A 508 -26.09 -1.29 -39.94
N SER A 509 -25.27 -1.51 -38.90
CA SER A 509 -24.13 -0.63 -38.64
C SER A 509 -23.06 -0.89 -39.68
N LEU A 510 -22.89 0.04 -40.61
CA LEU A 510 -21.86 -0.06 -41.64
C LEU A 510 -20.50 0.42 -41.14
N ASN A 511 -20.45 1.35 -40.17
CA ASN A 511 -19.26 1.88 -39.50
C ASN A 511 -19.65 2.49 -38.14
N GLU A 512 -18.71 2.61 -37.20
CA GLU A 512 -18.89 3.38 -35.95
C GLU A 512 -18.29 4.79 -36.09
N TYR A 513 -18.97 5.80 -35.53
CA TYR A 513 -18.44 7.17 -35.49
C TYR A 513 -17.39 7.28 -34.38
N VAL A 514 -16.12 7.43 -34.77
CA VAL A 514 -15.03 7.76 -33.86
C VAL A 514 -14.86 9.28 -33.87
N SER A 515 -15.00 9.94 -32.72
CA SER A 515 -14.68 11.36 -32.60
C SER A 515 -13.16 11.55 -32.59
N GLU A 516 -12.51 11.45 -33.74
CA GLU A 516 -11.08 11.74 -33.86
C GLU A 516 -10.84 13.22 -34.15
N GLY A 517 -10.06 13.85 -33.27
CA GLY A 517 -9.39 15.11 -33.54
C GLY A 517 -8.38 14.95 -34.68
N ASN A 518 -8.45 15.87 -35.65
CA ASN A 518 -7.44 16.17 -36.67
C ASN A 518 -6.61 14.99 -37.20
N GLY A 519 -7.20 14.20 -38.10
CA GLY A 519 -6.47 13.26 -38.95
C GLY A 519 -7.35 12.76 -40.09
N SER A 520 -6.96 13.03 -41.33
CA SER A 520 -7.78 12.88 -42.53
C SER A 520 -8.16 11.43 -42.88
N GLY A 521 -9.45 11.10 -42.83
CA GLY A 521 -9.98 9.82 -43.34
C GLY A 521 -11.49 9.73 -43.57
N GLY A 522 -12.26 10.83 -43.56
CA GLY A 522 -13.72 10.83 -43.71
C GLY A 522 -14.23 11.40 -45.05
N ARG A 523 -15.32 10.83 -45.59
CA ARG A 523 -16.03 11.30 -46.81
C ARG A 523 -16.31 12.82 -46.76
N LYS A 524 -16.22 13.48 -47.93
CA LYS A 524 -16.42 14.93 -48.08
C LYS A 524 -17.80 15.37 -47.55
N LYS A 525 -17.78 16.32 -46.62
CA LYS A 525 -18.94 17.03 -46.07
C LYS A 525 -19.53 17.92 -47.18
N ALA A 526 -20.84 17.83 -47.44
CA ALA A 526 -21.52 18.75 -48.35
C ALA A 526 -21.52 20.15 -47.72
N THR A 527 -21.10 21.15 -48.49
CA THR A 527 -20.89 22.52 -47.99
C THR A 527 -22.06 23.47 -48.28
N GLU A 528 -23.14 22.98 -48.88
CA GLU A 528 -24.38 23.74 -49.06
C GLU A 528 -25.61 22.86 -48.80
N PRO A 529 -26.76 23.45 -48.39
CA PRO A 529 -28.01 22.71 -48.24
C PRO A 529 -28.49 22.21 -49.61
N GLY A 530 -28.89 20.93 -49.68
CA GLY A 530 -29.60 20.37 -50.82
C GLY A 530 -31.10 20.64 -50.74
#